data_AF-A0A383CR34-F1
#
_entry.id   AF-A0A383CR34-F1
#
_cell.length_a   1.000
_cell.length_b   1.000
_cell.length_c   1.000
_cell.angle_alpha   90.00
_cell.angle_beta   90.00
_cell.angle_gamma   90.00
#
_symmetry.space_group_name_H-M   'P 1'
#
loop_
_entity.id
_entity.type
_entity.pdbx_description
1 polymer ?
#
loop_
_entity_poly.entity_id
_entity_poly.type
_entity_poly.pdbx_seq_one_letter_code
_entity_poly.pdbx_strand_id
1 'polypeptide(L)'
;MRSRWTILLSSLMLLSCVWLDDKLSDDPLELVFTILPQLNQNGDGYYVLPINSEGKQITNHTVYTYVGARDYNELEYIHTENKTVHWLSNLFWVTDDTLGYYRKRIRFEQDYRYITSDTSFIYSGDTTAFQKTVGCCSTSDEDGIGSTILTVLSSMLGDTIVLEAGTFDEYDNFPEDTLYISVPIIITK
;
A
#
# COMPACT_ATOMS: atom_id res chain seq x y z
N MET A 1 53.65 -1.65 -15.71
CA MET A 1 52.43 -1.85 -14.89
C MET A 1 51.64 -0.56 -14.60
N ARG A 2 51.79 0.52 -15.39
CA ARG A 2 51.21 1.84 -15.05
C ARG A 2 50.01 2.26 -15.93
N SER A 3 49.71 1.53 -17.03
CA SER A 3 48.58 1.86 -17.93
C SER A 3 47.33 1.00 -17.74
N ARG A 4 47.41 -0.16 -17.05
CA ARG A 4 46.23 -1.02 -16.84
C ARG A 4 45.24 -0.43 -15.83
N TRP A 5 45.73 0.38 -14.89
CA TRP A 5 44.89 1.04 -13.87
C TRP A 5 44.19 2.29 -14.40
N THR A 6 44.84 3.05 -15.30
CA THR A 6 44.23 4.22 -15.94
C THR A 6 43.13 3.85 -16.92
N ILE A 7 43.24 2.72 -17.62
CA ILE A 7 42.16 2.22 -18.51
C ILE A 7 40.95 1.78 -17.67
N LEU A 8 41.19 1.15 -16.50
CA LEU A 8 40.11 0.75 -15.58
C LEU A 8 39.38 1.97 -14.98
N LEU A 9 40.11 3.03 -14.65
CA LEU A 9 39.55 4.25 -14.07
C LEU A 9 38.73 5.07 -15.10
N SER A 10 39.19 5.15 -16.35
CA SER A 10 38.43 5.78 -17.45
C SER A 10 37.17 4.99 -17.82
N SER A 11 37.21 3.66 -17.75
CA SER A 11 36.03 2.82 -17.98
C SER A 11 34.95 3.00 -16.90
N LEU A 12 35.33 3.28 -15.65
CA LEU A 12 34.40 3.45 -14.54
C LEU A 12 33.68 4.82 -14.61
N MET A 13 34.37 5.86 -15.10
CA MET A 13 33.80 7.19 -15.33
C MET A 13 32.79 7.23 -16.48
N LEU A 14 32.95 6.38 -17.50
CA LEU A 14 32.00 6.30 -18.62
C LEU A 14 30.69 5.59 -18.23
N LEU A 15 30.71 4.71 -17.22
CA LEU A 15 29.49 4.07 -16.69
C LEU A 15 28.69 5.00 -15.78
N SER A 16 29.32 5.95 -15.08
CA SER A 16 28.60 6.91 -14.23
C SER A 16 27.86 7.98 -15.02
N CYS A 17 28.35 8.38 -16.20
CA CYS A 17 27.68 9.40 -17.02
C CYS A 17 26.43 8.88 -17.74
N VAL A 18 26.43 7.62 -18.18
CA VAL A 18 25.28 7.05 -18.91
C VAL A 18 24.06 6.84 -18.00
N TRP A 19 24.28 6.63 -16.69
CA TRP A 19 23.17 6.42 -15.75
C TRP A 19 22.55 7.72 -15.22
N LEU A 20 23.24 8.85 -15.35
CA LEU A 20 22.76 10.15 -14.87
C LEU A 20 21.85 10.85 -15.90
N ASP A 21 22.15 10.70 -17.20
CA ASP A 21 21.40 11.36 -18.28
C ASP A 21 19.94 10.87 -18.37
N ASP A 22 19.70 9.57 -18.14
CA ASP A 22 18.34 8.98 -18.12
C ASP A 22 17.47 9.47 -16.95
N LYS A 23 18.08 9.93 -15.85
CA LYS A 23 17.40 10.49 -14.67
C LYS A 23 17.36 12.02 -14.69
N LEU A 24 18.10 12.67 -15.59
CA LEU A 24 18.04 14.10 -15.89
C LEU A 24 17.12 14.37 -17.09
N SER A 25 16.09 13.53 -17.27
CA SER A 25 15.01 13.75 -18.22
C SER A 25 14.33 15.11 -18.00
N ASP A 26 13.65 15.62 -19.02
CA ASP A 26 12.95 16.92 -19.02
C ASP A 26 11.92 17.11 -17.88
N ASP A 27 11.53 16.03 -17.18
CA ASP A 27 10.74 16.09 -15.95
C ASP A 27 11.62 15.77 -14.72
N PRO A 28 11.95 16.77 -13.88
CA PRO A 28 12.83 16.58 -12.74
C PRO A 28 12.13 16.00 -11.50
N LEU A 29 10.81 15.83 -11.56
CA LEU A 29 9.98 15.38 -10.46
C LEU A 29 9.71 13.87 -10.58
N GLU A 30 9.80 13.15 -9.46
CA GLU A 30 9.40 11.73 -9.37
C GLU A 30 8.44 11.54 -8.19
N LEU A 31 7.31 10.87 -8.41
CA LEU A 31 6.33 10.58 -7.38
C LEU A 31 6.96 9.81 -6.21
N VAL A 32 6.73 10.32 -4.99
CA VAL A 32 7.04 9.65 -3.74
C VAL A 32 5.73 9.28 -3.06
N PHE A 33 5.40 8.00 -3.08
CA PHE A 33 4.17 7.48 -2.50
C PHE A 33 4.46 6.34 -1.54
N THR A 34 3.97 6.43 -0.30
CA THR A 34 4.15 5.39 0.73
C THR A 34 2.94 5.25 1.65
N ILE A 35 2.67 4.02 2.10
CA ILE A 35 1.71 3.75 3.16
C ILE A 35 2.46 3.79 4.50
N LEU A 36 1.85 4.45 5.48
CA LEU A 36 2.35 4.61 6.84
C LEU A 36 1.37 3.92 7.80
N PRO A 37 1.54 2.61 8.09
CA PRO A 37 0.59 1.87 8.91
C PRO A 37 0.52 2.30 10.37
N GLN A 38 1.53 3.01 10.90
CA GLN A 38 1.63 3.32 12.34
C GLN A 38 1.57 2.07 13.23
N LEU A 39 2.17 0.97 12.76
CA LEU A 39 2.26 -0.31 13.45
C LEU A 39 3.70 -0.79 13.47
N ASN A 40 4.03 -1.62 14.46
CA ASN A 40 5.33 -2.28 14.50
C ASN A 40 5.39 -3.41 13.47
N GLN A 41 6.54 -3.59 12.84
CA GLN A 41 6.79 -4.71 11.95
C GLN A 41 7.41 -5.87 12.73
N ASN A 42 6.98 -7.11 12.47
CA ASN A 42 7.61 -8.30 13.02
C ASN A 42 8.85 -8.71 12.18
N GLY A 43 9.57 -9.74 12.64
CA GLY A 43 10.77 -10.25 11.96
C GLY A 43 10.52 -10.82 10.55
N ASP A 44 9.26 -11.13 10.22
CA ASP A 44 8.85 -11.69 8.93
C ASP A 44 8.37 -10.59 7.94
N GLY A 45 8.38 -9.32 8.36
CA GLY A 45 8.01 -8.20 7.50
C GLY A 45 6.53 -7.81 7.53
N TYR A 46 5.72 -8.36 8.43
CA TYR A 46 4.30 -8.00 8.59
C TYR A 46 4.14 -6.90 9.62
N TYR A 47 3.32 -5.90 9.32
CA TYR A 47 2.83 -4.95 10.32
C TYR A 47 1.86 -5.66 11.26
N VAL A 48 2.05 -5.52 12.56
CA VAL A 48 1.27 -6.23 13.58
C VAL A 48 0.17 -5.33 14.09
N LEU A 49 -1.09 -5.67 13.82
CA LEU A 49 -2.26 -5.00 14.37
C LEU A 49 -2.77 -5.79 15.59
N PRO A 50 -2.50 -5.34 16.82
CA PRO A 50 -3.05 -5.96 18.01
C PRO A 50 -4.55 -5.65 18.11
N ILE A 51 -5.36 -6.67 18.33
CA ILE A 51 -6.78 -6.52 18.63
C ILE A 51 -7.05 -7.02 20.05
N ASN A 52 -7.75 -6.20 20.84
CA ASN A 52 -8.15 -6.58 22.19
C ASN A 52 -9.27 -7.61 22.11
N SER A 53 -8.92 -8.90 22.08
CA SER A 53 -9.92 -9.96 21.91
C SER A 53 -10.46 -10.44 23.26
N GLU A 54 -11.62 -9.94 23.66
CA GLU A 54 -12.67 -10.78 24.25
C GLU A 54 -14.00 -10.51 23.52
N GLY A 55 -14.58 -11.55 22.91
CA GLY A 55 -15.88 -11.47 22.24
C GLY A 55 -15.87 -10.91 20.81
N LYS A 56 -17.02 -10.35 20.40
CA LYS A 56 -17.31 -9.89 19.03
C LYS A 56 -17.12 -8.37 18.92
N GLN A 57 -15.86 -7.91 18.89
CA GLN A 57 -15.53 -6.48 18.82
C GLN A 57 -14.94 -6.09 17.47
N ILE A 58 -15.23 -4.84 17.07
CA ILE A 58 -14.64 -4.17 15.91
C ILE A 58 -13.47 -3.33 16.43
N THR A 59 -12.30 -3.50 15.83
CA THR A 59 -11.13 -2.65 16.09
C THR A 59 -10.96 -1.70 14.91
N ASN A 60 -10.89 -0.40 15.18
CA ASN A 60 -10.60 0.62 14.19
C ASN A 60 -9.16 1.09 14.36
N HIS A 61 -8.41 1.12 13.27
CA HIS A 61 -7.03 1.60 13.23
C HIS A 61 -6.86 2.60 12.10
N THR A 62 -6.22 3.73 12.36
CA THR A 62 -6.00 4.74 11.32
C THR A 62 -4.69 4.45 10.60
N VAL A 63 -4.75 4.41 9.27
CA VAL A 63 -3.59 4.26 8.40
C VAL A 63 -3.43 5.53 7.59
N TYR A 64 -2.17 5.94 7.39
CA TYR A 64 -1.84 7.15 6.65
C TYR A 64 -1.12 6.80 5.35
N THR A 65 -1.08 7.75 4.43
CA THR A 65 -0.20 7.75 3.26
C THR A 65 0.56 9.05 3.21
N TYR A 66 1.74 9.03 2.61
CA TYR A 66 2.44 10.23 2.18
C TYR A 66 2.44 10.27 0.64
N VAL A 67 2.08 11.43 0.09
CA VAL A 67 2.09 11.76 -1.33
C VAL A 67 2.96 13.01 -1.50
N GLY A 68 4.02 12.88 -2.26
CA GLY A 68 4.92 13.98 -2.59
C GLY A 68 5.63 13.75 -3.91
N ALA A 69 6.54 14.63 -4.25
CA ALA A 69 7.47 14.47 -5.36
C ALA A 69 8.90 14.70 -4.87
N ARG A 70 9.86 14.02 -5.49
CA ARG A 70 11.28 14.29 -5.31
C ARG A 70 11.78 15.11 -6.49
N ASP A 71 12.36 16.27 -6.18
CA ASP A 71 13.02 17.11 -7.18
C ASP A 71 14.51 16.72 -7.29
N TYR A 72 14.93 16.24 -8.45
CA TYR A 72 16.33 15.86 -8.69
C TYR A 72 17.25 17.03 -9.03
N ASN A 73 16.72 18.19 -9.40
CA ASN A 73 17.51 19.41 -9.60
C ASN A 73 17.84 20.08 -8.27
N GLU A 74 16.84 20.22 -7.39
CA GLU A 74 17.00 20.89 -6.08
C GLU A 74 17.39 19.91 -4.97
N LEU A 75 17.23 18.60 -5.19
CA LEU A 75 17.46 17.52 -4.21
C LEU A 75 16.55 17.64 -2.97
N GLU A 76 15.36 18.22 -3.13
CA GLU A 76 14.36 18.44 -2.08
C GLU A 76 13.11 17.56 -2.27
N TYR A 77 12.32 17.45 -1.21
CA TYR A 77 11.00 16.80 -1.23
C TYR A 77 9.91 17.87 -1.28
N ILE A 78 8.97 17.70 -2.19
CA ILE A 78 7.82 18.57 -2.38
C ILE A 78 6.58 17.82 -1.89
N HIS A 79 5.88 18.40 -0.92
CA HIS A 79 4.61 17.89 -0.43
C HIS A 79 3.50 18.19 -1.42
N THR A 80 2.57 17.25 -1.64
CA THR A 80 1.50 17.46 -2.62
C THR A 80 0.12 17.39 -1.97
N GLU A 81 -0.52 18.55 -1.88
CA GLU A 81 -1.90 18.71 -1.37
C GLU A 81 -2.93 18.28 -2.42
N ASN A 82 -4.14 17.94 -1.97
CA ASN A 82 -5.32 17.70 -2.81
C ASN A 82 -5.18 16.53 -3.78
N LYS A 83 -4.28 15.58 -3.50
CA LYS A 83 -4.16 14.33 -4.25
C LYS A 83 -5.13 13.30 -3.71
N THR A 84 -5.84 12.64 -4.63
CA THR A 84 -6.75 11.55 -4.29
C THR A 84 -5.97 10.27 -4.08
N VAL A 85 -6.20 9.63 -2.95
CA VAL A 85 -5.65 8.32 -2.61
C VAL A 85 -6.76 7.28 -2.60
N HIS A 86 -6.62 6.26 -3.43
CA HIS A 86 -7.53 5.13 -3.53
C HIS A 86 -7.04 3.98 -2.67
N TRP A 87 -7.90 3.52 -1.75
CA TRP A 87 -7.60 2.45 -0.81
C TRP A 87 -8.37 1.17 -1.13
N LEU A 88 -7.71 0.03 -0.97
CA LEU A 88 -8.25 -1.30 -1.24
C LEU A 88 -7.77 -2.29 -0.17
N SER A 89 -8.60 -3.27 0.14
CA SER A 89 -8.22 -4.38 1.02
C SER A 89 -8.74 -5.71 0.48
N ASN A 90 -8.09 -6.80 0.87
CA ASN A 90 -8.46 -8.16 0.52
C ASN A 90 -9.59 -8.74 1.40
N LEU A 91 -9.90 -8.11 2.54
CA LEU A 91 -10.90 -8.60 3.51
C LEU A 91 -12.19 -7.79 3.47
N PHE A 92 -13.31 -8.49 3.64
CA PHE A 92 -14.66 -7.98 3.59
C PHE A 92 -15.51 -8.65 4.67
N TRP A 93 -16.62 -8.03 5.05
CA TRP A 93 -17.55 -8.57 6.03
C TRP A 93 -18.98 -8.18 5.65
N VAL A 94 -19.97 -8.75 6.32
CA VAL A 94 -21.38 -8.45 6.11
C VAL A 94 -21.99 -8.08 7.45
N THR A 95 -22.80 -7.03 7.47
CA THR A 95 -23.58 -6.65 8.65
C THR A 95 -24.43 -7.83 9.11
N ASP A 96 -24.44 -8.11 10.40
CA ASP A 96 -25.12 -9.25 11.04
C ASP A 96 -24.49 -10.64 10.81
N ASP A 97 -23.49 -10.79 9.93
CA ASP A 97 -22.64 -11.98 9.96
C ASP A 97 -21.73 -11.90 11.19
N THR A 98 -21.78 -12.95 12.00
CA THR A 98 -21.07 -13.02 13.28
C THR A 98 -20.05 -14.14 13.32
N LEU A 99 -20.09 -15.04 12.34
CA LEU A 99 -19.35 -16.30 12.35
C LEU A 99 -18.07 -16.20 11.52
N GLY A 100 -18.08 -15.38 10.48
CA GLY A 100 -17.00 -15.34 9.52
C GLY A 100 -16.78 -13.98 8.89
N TYR A 101 -16.00 -14.01 7.83
CA TYR A 101 -15.69 -12.89 6.96
C TYR A 101 -15.36 -13.43 5.56
N TYR A 102 -15.19 -12.51 4.62
CA TYR A 102 -14.92 -12.85 3.22
C TYR A 102 -13.53 -12.34 2.84
N ARG A 103 -12.82 -13.12 2.05
CA ARG A 103 -11.50 -12.79 1.52
C ARG A 103 -11.49 -12.91 0.01
N LYS A 104 -10.80 -11.99 -0.65
CA LYS A 104 -10.58 -12.01 -2.10
C LYS A 104 -9.18 -11.54 -2.42
N ARG A 105 -8.45 -12.26 -3.29
CA ARG A 105 -7.16 -11.75 -3.77
C ARG A 105 -7.37 -10.52 -4.64
N ILE A 106 -6.64 -9.46 -4.33
CA ILE A 106 -6.69 -8.20 -5.06
C ILE A 106 -6.16 -8.42 -6.49
N ARG A 107 -6.83 -7.83 -7.49
CA ARG A 107 -6.55 -7.88 -8.94
C ARG A 107 -6.60 -9.24 -9.66
N PHE A 108 -6.45 -10.38 -8.99
CA PHE A 108 -6.29 -11.69 -9.67
C PHE A 108 -7.49 -12.62 -9.61
N GLU A 109 -8.27 -12.58 -8.53
CA GLU A 109 -9.40 -13.49 -8.35
C GLU A 109 -10.73 -12.78 -8.63
N GLN A 110 -11.68 -13.50 -9.22
CA GLN A 110 -13.05 -13.00 -9.34
C GLN A 110 -13.88 -13.41 -8.13
N ASP A 111 -13.62 -14.60 -7.58
CA ASP A 111 -14.40 -15.22 -6.52
C ASP A 111 -13.99 -14.73 -5.12
N TYR A 112 -14.97 -14.72 -4.22
CA TYR A 112 -14.75 -14.50 -2.80
C TYR A 112 -14.67 -15.84 -2.08
N ARG A 113 -13.90 -15.92 -1.01
CA ARG A 113 -13.86 -17.07 -0.10
C ARG A 113 -14.45 -16.66 1.23
N TYR A 114 -15.47 -17.36 1.69
CA TYR A 114 -15.97 -17.22 3.05
C TYR A 114 -15.09 -18.01 4.01
N ILE A 115 -14.74 -17.41 5.15
CA ILE A 115 -13.83 -17.95 6.15
C ILE A 115 -14.47 -17.87 7.53
N THR A 116 -14.44 -18.98 8.25
CA THR A 116 -14.81 -19.11 9.67
C THR A 116 -13.65 -19.76 10.43
N SER A 117 -13.80 -19.98 11.74
CA SER A 117 -12.79 -20.70 12.53
C SER A 117 -12.51 -22.11 12.01
N ASP A 118 -13.55 -22.81 11.52
CA ASP A 118 -13.50 -24.25 11.28
C ASP A 118 -13.63 -24.62 9.80
N THR A 119 -14.13 -23.69 8.97
CA THR A 119 -14.45 -23.97 7.56
C THR A 119 -14.15 -22.79 6.63
N SER A 120 -13.89 -23.11 5.36
CA SER A 120 -13.85 -22.12 4.29
C SER A 120 -14.40 -22.69 2.99
N PHE A 121 -15.08 -21.87 2.19
CA PHE A 121 -15.62 -22.27 0.88
C PHE A 121 -15.69 -21.09 -0.09
N ILE A 122 -15.74 -21.39 -1.39
CA ILE A 122 -15.89 -20.37 -2.44
C ILE A 122 -17.33 -19.83 -2.42
N TYR A 123 -17.47 -18.53 -2.29
CA TYR A 123 -18.73 -17.81 -2.29
C TYR A 123 -19.02 -17.24 -3.70
N SER A 124 -20.15 -17.65 -4.27
CA SER A 124 -20.64 -17.22 -5.58
C SER A 124 -22.01 -16.53 -5.52
N GLY A 125 -22.41 -16.06 -4.33
CA GLY A 125 -23.68 -15.38 -4.10
C GLY A 125 -23.62 -13.88 -4.36
N ASP A 126 -24.64 -13.15 -3.89
CA ASP A 126 -24.72 -11.71 -4.00
C ASP A 126 -23.70 -10.99 -3.09
N THR A 127 -22.86 -10.15 -3.67
CA THR A 127 -21.81 -9.41 -2.96
C THR A 127 -22.18 -7.95 -2.66
N THR A 128 -23.42 -7.52 -2.96
CA THR A 128 -23.86 -6.12 -2.75
C THR A 128 -23.86 -5.70 -1.28
N ALA A 129 -24.02 -6.65 -0.36
CA ALA A 129 -24.00 -6.41 1.08
C ALA A 129 -22.58 -6.32 1.68
N PHE A 130 -21.52 -6.55 0.88
CA PHE A 130 -20.16 -6.61 1.40
C PHE A 130 -19.66 -5.23 1.83
N GLN A 131 -19.26 -5.17 3.09
CA GLN A 131 -18.52 -4.08 3.68
C GLN A 131 -17.02 -4.35 3.52
N LYS A 132 -16.28 -3.35 3.06
CA LYS A 132 -14.81 -3.42 2.97
C LYS A 132 -14.20 -3.14 4.35
N THR A 133 -13.03 -3.70 4.63
CA THR A 133 -12.28 -3.30 5.83
C THR A 133 -11.67 -1.91 5.73
N VAL A 134 -11.65 -1.29 4.54
CA VAL A 134 -11.18 0.09 4.33
C VAL A 134 -12.15 0.86 3.42
N GLY A 135 -12.36 2.14 3.72
CA GLY A 135 -13.11 3.06 2.84
C GLY A 135 -12.36 3.35 1.54
N CYS A 136 -13.04 3.78 0.47
CA CYS A 136 -12.40 3.85 -0.84
C CYS A 136 -11.33 4.92 -0.97
N CYS A 137 -11.48 6.06 -0.32
CA CYS A 137 -10.83 7.25 -0.83
C CYS A 137 -10.54 8.27 0.27
N SER A 138 -9.38 8.91 0.18
CA SER A 138 -8.99 10.07 0.98
C SER A 138 -8.29 11.10 0.12
N THR A 139 -8.10 12.30 0.68
CA THR A 139 -7.37 13.40 0.03
C THR A 139 -6.16 13.77 0.89
N SER A 140 -5.02 14.08 0.27
CA SER A 140 -3.83 14.56 0.98
C SER A 140 -3.97 16.01 1.46
N ASP A 141 -3.44 16.29 2.65
CA ASP A 141 -3.33 17.64 3.21
C ASP A 141 -2.08 18.39 2.73
N GLU A 142 -1.80 19.57 3.32
CA GLU A 142 -0.67 20.44 2.95
C GLU A 142 0.70 19.78 3.12
N ASP A 143 0.79 18.78 4.00
CA ASP A 143 2.00 17.99 4.25
C ASP A 143 2.08 16.75 3.34
N GLY A 144 1.12 16.58 2.43
CA GLY A 144 1.01 15.42 1.56
C GLY A 144 0.43 14.19 2.26
N ILE A 145 -0.22 14.35 3.42
CA ILE A 145 -0.70 13.24 4.23
C ILE A 145 -2.16 12.92 3.91
N GLY A 146 -2.41 11.70 3.44
CA GLY A 146 -3.74 11.10 3.33
C GLY A 146 -4.02 10.15 4.49
N SER A 147 -5.29 9.86 4.79
CA SER A 147 -5.63 8.89 5.84
C SER A 147 -6.92 8.12 5.58
N THR A 148 -6.99 6.91 6.11
CA THR A 148 -8.19 6.07 6.09
C THR A 148 -8.32 5.27 7.37
N ILE A 149 -9.53 4.79 7.66
CA ILE A 149 -9.81 3.93 8.81
C ILE A 149 -9.86 2.48 8.33
N LEU A 150 -9.00 1.66 8.92
CA LEU A 150 -9.02 0.21 8.81
C LEU A 150 -9.94 -0.37 9.90
N THR A 151 -11.05 -0.96 9.47
CA THR A 151 -12.05 -1.60 10.33
C THR A 151 -11.83 -3.11 10.33
N VAL A 152 -11.48 -3.69 11.47
CA VAL A 152 -11.11 -5.11 11.61
C VAL A 152 -12.02 -5.83 12.58
N LEU A 153 -12.56 -6.98 12.17
CA LEU A 153 -13.42 -7.81 13.00
C LEU A 153 -12.60 -8.82 13.78
N SER A 154 -13.05 -9.15 14.99
CA SER A 154 -12.42 -10.20 15.81
C SER A 154 -12.37 -11.58 15.12
N SER A 155 -13.30 -11.87 14.20
CA SER A 155 -13.30 -13.11 13.40
C SER A 155 -12.12 -13.19 12.41
N MET A 156 -11.46 -12.07 12.10
CA MET A 156 -10.29 -11.99 11.23
C MET A 156 -8.97 -12.26 11.97
N LEU A 157 -9.02 -12.55 13.28
CA LEU A 157 -7.84 -12.86 14.08
C LEU A 157 -7.02 -13.99 13.43
N GLY A 158 -5.72 -13.74 13.26
CA GLY A 158 -4.78 -14.67 12.65
C GLY A 158 -4.74 -14.63 11.11
N ASP A 159 -5.62 -13.89 10.45
CA ASP A 159 -5.49 -13.63 9.01
C ASP A 159 -4.65 -12.36 8.75
N THR A 160 -4.28 -12.18 7.48
CA THR A 160 -3.51 -11.04 7.00
C THR A 160 -4.36 -10.16 6.10
N ILE A 161 -4.44 -8.89 6.46
CA ILE A 161 -4.93 -7.84 5.59
C ILE A 161 -3.79 -7.46 4.63
N VAL A 162 -4.07 -7.55 3.34
CA VAL A 162 -3.28 -6.89 2.31
C VAL A 162 -3.95 -5.56 2.05
N LEU A 163 -3.37 -4.49 2.58
CA LEU A 163 -3.85 -3.12 2.37
C LEU A 163 -3.09 -2.53 1.19
N GLU A 164 -3.82 -2.05 0.20
CA GLU A 164 -3.26 -1.33 -0.93
C GLU A 164 -3.74 0.10 -0.96
N ALA A 165 -2.87 0.98 -1.40
CA ALA A 165 -3.17 2.36 -1.69
C ALA A 165 -2.60 2.68 -3.07
N GLY A 166 -3.24 3.61 -3.78
CA GLY A 166 -2.72 4.15 -5.03
C GLY A 166 -3.15 5.58 -5.26
N THR A 167 -2.38 6.30 -6.05
CA THR A 167 -2.70 7.66 -6.49
C THR A 167 -2.32 7.80 -7.97
N PHE A 168 -2.90 8.79 -8.65
CA PHE A 168 -2.54 9.08 -10.03
C PHE A 168 -1.18 9.77 -10.06
N ASP A 169 -0.28 9.27 -10.91
CA ASP A 169 1.01 9.90 -11.16
C ASP A 169 0.86 10.95 -12.27
N GLU A 170 1.34 12.16 -12.02
CA GLU A 170 1.42 13.24 -13.03
C GLU A 170 2.88 13.54 -13.43
N TYR A 171 3.83 12.84 -12.81
CA TYR A 171 5.27 13.05 -12.92
C TYR A 171 5.97 11.96 -13.75
N ASP A 172 5.20 11.09 -14.42
CA ASP A 172 5.72 10.15 -15.40
C ASP A 172 5.03 10.31 -16.76
N ASN A 173 5.64 9.72 -17.80
CA ASN A 173 5.10 9.79 -19.17
C ASN A 173 3.85 8.92 -19.39
N PHE A 174 3.31 8.30 -18.33
CA PHE A 174 2.15 7.43 -18.35
C PHE A 174 1.04 8.02 -17.46
N PRO A 175 0.40 9.13 -17.89
CA PRO A 175 -0.61 9.85 -17.10
C PRO A 175 -1.89 9.04 -16.77
N GLU A 176 -1.99 7.81 -17.29
CA GLU A 176 -3.06 6.86 -16.97
C GLU A 176 -2.60 5.71 -16.05
N ASP A 177 -1.31 5.62 -15.72
CA ASP A 177 -0.81 4.60 -14.78
C ASP A 177 -1.11 5.04 -13.34
N THR A 178 -1.57 4.08 -12.54
CA THR A 178 -1.84 4.29 -11.12
C THR A 178 -0.81 3.48 -10.36
N LEU A 179 0.12 4.16 -9.69
CA LEU A 179 1.07 3.46 -8.82
C LEU A 179 0.32 2.94 -7.59
N TYR A 180 0.22 1.61 -7.50
CA TYR A 180 -0.28 0.94 -6.30
C TYR A 180 0.85 0.33 -5.50
N ILE A 181 0.82 0.59 -4.20
CA ILE A 181 1.69 -0.04 -3.22
C ILE A 181 0.87 -0.85 -2.23
N SER A 182 1.47 -1.90 -1.68
CA SER A 182 0.80 -2.86 -0.82
C SER A 182 1.58 -3.05 0.48
N VAL A 183 0.89 -3.07 1.61
CA VAL A 183 1.46 -3.45 2.91
C VAL A 183 0.70 -4.63 3.52
N PRO A 184 1.39 -5.67 3.99
CA PRO A 184 0.77 -6.78 4.71
C PRO A 184 0.65 -6.44 6.20
N ILE A 185 -0.57 -6.55 6.74
CA ILE A 185 -0.89 -6.33 8.16
C ILE A 185 -1.45 -7.63 8.74
N ILE A 186 -0.73 -8.24 9.68
CA ILE A 186 -1.18 -9.43 10.40
C ILE A 186 -2.00 -9.04 11.63
N ILE A 187 -3.15 -9.69 11.82
CA ILE A 187 -4.05 -9.43 12.94
C ILE A 187 -3.72 -10.39 14.07
N THR A 188 -3.27 -9.86 15.21
CA THR A 188 -2.87 -10.66 16.37
C THR A 188 -3.60 -10.22 17.63
N LYS A 189 -3.55 -11.08 18.66
CA LYS A 189 -3.89 -10.65 20.03
C LYS A 189 -2.75 -9.85 20.64
#